data_AF-A0A7Y5UN18-F1
#
_entry.id   AF-A0A7Y5UN18-F1
#
_cell.length_a   1.000
_cell.length_b   1.000
_cell.length_c   1.000
_cell.angle_alpha   90.00
_cell.angle_beta   90.00
_cell.angle_gamma   90.00
#
_symmetry.space_group_name_H-M   'P 1'
#
loop_
_entity.id
_entity.type
_entity.pdbx_description
1 polymer ?
#
loop_
_entity_poly.entity_id
_entity_poly.type
_entity_poly.pdbx_seq_one_letter_code
_entity_poly.pdbx_strand_id
1 'polypeptide(L)' 'MNKDQVKGRMKEAGGKVKEITGKVVGNESLEAEGKVDQVVGEVQADYGDLKEDVKDAIKKPA' A
#
# COMPACT_ATOMS: atom_id res chain seq x y z
N MET A 1 3.18 15.45 7.21
CA MET A 1 2.93 14.31 6.29
C MET A 1 4.03 14.32 5.25
N ASN A 2 4.81 13.26 5.18
CA ASN A 2 5.93 13.17 4.23
C ASN A 2 5.42 12.78 2.83
N LYS A 3 6.21 13.03 1.77
CA LYS A 3 5.80 12.74 0.38
C LYS A 3 5.36 11.29 0.18
N ASP A 4 6.00 10.35 0.88
CA ASP A 4 5.68 8.92 0.82
C ASP A 4 4.30 8.59 1.37
N GLN A 5 3.86 9.24 2.45
CA GLN A 5 2.50 9.05 2.99
C GLN A 5 1.42 9.54 2.01
N VAL A 6 1.67 10.65 1.32
CA VAL A 6 0.74 11.17 0.29
C VAL A 6 0.67 10.22 -0.90
N LYS A 7 1.82 9.66 -1.30
CA LYS A 7 1.90 8.69 -2.39
C LYS A 7 1.19 7.38 -2.04
N GLY A 8 1.31 6.93 -0.79
CA GLY A 8 0.58 5.77 -0.24
C GLY A 8 -0.93 5.98 -0.31
N ARG A 9 -1.44 7.10 0.22
CA ARG A 9 -2.87 7.45 0.17
C ARG A 9 -3.42 7.56 -1.26
N MET A 10 -2.64 8.13 -2.18
CA MET A 10 -3.02 8.20 -3.60
C MET A 10 -3.15 6.80 -4.23
N LYS A 11 -2.22 5.90 -3.91
CA LYS A 11 -2.23 4.51 -4.42
C LYS A 11 -3.40 3.72 -3.85
N GLU A 12 -3.69 3.91 -2.56
CA GLU A 12 -4.83 3.28 -1.86
C GLU A 12 -6.18 3.76 -2.42
N ALA A 13 -6.30 5.07 -2.70
CA ALA A 13 -7.48 5.63 -3.36
C ALA A 13 -7.65 5.06 -4.78
N GLY A 14 -6.58 4.96 -5.56
CA GLY A 14 -6.60 4.35 -6.89
C GLY A 14 -6.99 2.86 -6.87
N GLY A 15 -6.49 2.10 -5.90
CA GLY A 15 -6.85 0.69 -5.70
C GLY A 15 -8.33 0.50 -5.36
N LYS A 16 -8.87 1.30 -4.43
CA LYS A 16 -10.31 1.30 -4.12
C LYS A 16 -11.17 1.61 -5.33
N VAL A 17 -10.78 2.59 -6.15
CA VAL A 17 -11.50 2.93 -7.37
C VAL A 17 -11.50 1.76 -8.36
N LYS A 18 -10.36 1.08 -8.54
CA LYS A 18 -10.28 -0.12 -9.40
C LYS A 18 -11.15 -1.26 -8.88
N GLU A 19 -11.17 -1.50 -7.57
CA GLU A 19 -11.97 -2.56 -6.96
C GLU A 19 -13.48 -2.29 -7.13
N ILE A 20 -13.92 -1.05 -6.87
CA ILE A 20 -15.31 -0.63 -7.06
C ILE A 20 -15.68 -0.73 -8.53
N THR A 21 -14.82 -0.24 -9.43
CA THR A 21 -15.06 -0.31 -10.87
C THR A 21 -15.17 -1.76 -11.32
N GLY A 22 -14.23 -2.63 -10.93
CA GLY A 22 -14.25 -4.07 -11.21
C GLY A 22 -15.54 -4.77 -10.78
N LYS A 23 -16.03 -4.49 -9.56
CA LYS A 23 -17.32 -4.98 -9.07
C LYS A 23 -18.50 -4.47 -9.89
N VAL A 24 -18.49 -3.20 -10.29
CA VAL A 24 -19.59 -2.58 -11.04
C VAL A 24 -19.67 -3.08 -12.48
N VAL A 25 -18.54 -3.25 -13.17
CA VAL A 25 -18.51 -3.81 -14.54
C VAL A 25 -18.45 -5.34 -14.58
N GLY A 26 -18.47 -6.03 -13.44
CA GLY A 26 -18.43 -7.50 -13.36
C GLY A 26 -17.13 -8.10 -13.92
N ASN A 27 -16.00 -7.40 -13.74
CA ASN A 27 -14.70 -7.83 -14.21
C ASN A 27 -13.88 -8.41 -13.04
N GLU A 28 -13.91 -9.73 -12.91
CA GLU A 28 -13.17 -10.48 -11.88
C GLU A 28 -11.66 -10.24 -11.94
N SER A 29 -11.07 -10.01 -13.11
CA SER A 29 -9.65 -9.71 -13.24
C SER A 29 -9.29 -8.37 -12.59
N LEU A 30 -10.13 -7.35 -12.76
CA LEU A 30 -9.95 -6.03 -12.15
C LEU A 30 -10.12 -6.07 -10.63
N GLU A 31 -11.07 -6.87 -10.12
CA GLU A 31 -11.21 -7.08 -8.67
C GLU A 31 -10.00 -7.85 -8.09
N ALA A 32 -9.53 -8.89 -8.78
CA ALA A 32 -8.37 -9.66 -8.38
C ALA A 32 -7.09 -8.80 -8.38
N GLU A 33 -6.86 -8.00 -9.42
CA GLU A 33 -5.75 -7.04 -9.47
C GLU A 33 -5.82 -6.04 -8.32
N GLY A 34 -7.01 -5.51 -8.00
CA GLY A 34 -7.20 -4.59 -6.86
C GLY A 34 -6.83 -5.22 -5.52
N LYS A 35 -7.28 -6.46 -5.27
CA LYS A 35 -6.93 -7.22 -4.06
C LYS A 35 -5.44 -7.54 -3.98
N VAL A 36 -4.84 -7.95 -5.09
CA VAL A 36 -3.39 -8.23 -5.14
C VAL A 36 -2.58 -6.97 -4.87
N ASP A 37 -2.95 -5.84 -5.50
CA ASP A 37 -2.31 -4.54 -5.26
C ASP A 37 -2.42 -4.10 -3.79
N GLN A 38 -3.54 -4.38 -3.11
CA GLN A 38 -3.70 -4.12 -1.68
C GLN A 38 -2.76 -4.98 -0.83
N VAL A 39 -2.74 -6.30 -1.05
CA VAL A 39 -1.87 -7.22 -0.31
C VAL A 39 -0.40 -6.86 -0.51
N VAL A 40 0.02 -6.59 -1.74
CA VAL A 40 1.40 -6.17 -2.05
C VAL A 40 1.71 -4.82 -1.41
N GLY A 41 0.75 -3.89 -1.38
CA GLY A 41 0.87 -2.60 -0.72
C GLY A 41 1.06 -2.71 0.79
N GLU A 42 0.27 -3.57 1.45
CA GLU A 42 0.33 -3.83 2.88
C GLU A 42 1.68 -4.46 3.25
N VAL A 43 2.12 -5.47 2.51
CA VAL A 43 3.44 -6.10 2.70
C VAL A 43 4.59 -5.10 2.49
N GLN A 44 4.47 -4.19 1.50
CA GLN A 44 5.47 -3.13 1.31
C GLN A 44 5.49 -2.12 2.46
N ALA A 45 4.33 -1.79 3.03
CA ALA A 45 4.22 -0.90 4.17
C ALA A 45 4.87 -1.52 5.41
N ASP A 46 4.49 -2.76 5.75
CA ASP A 46 5.06 -3.49 6.88
C ASP A 46 6.58 -3.64 6.77
N TYR A 47 7.08 -3.98 5.58
CA TYR A 47 8.52 -4.06 5.34
C TYR A 47 9.20 -2.70 5.48
N GLY A 48 8.55 -1.63 5.03
CA GLY A 48 9.00 -0.25 5.17
C GLY A 48 9.13 0.14 6.65
N ASP A 49 8.08 -0.08 7.42
CA ASP A 49 7.99 0.21 8.85
C ASP A 49 9.07 -0.57 9.62
N LEU A 50 9.21 -1.88 9.35
CA LEU A 50 10.24 -2.71 9.99
C LEU A 50 11.66 -2.24 9.66
N LYS A 51 11.89 -1.78 8.43
CA LYS A 51 13.19 -1.21 8.03
C LYS A 51 13.42 0.15 8.70
N GLU A 52 12.37 0.94 8.89
CA GLU A 52 12.44 2.22 9.59
C GLU A 52 12.74 2.02 11.08
N ASP A 53 12.05 1.08 11.74
CA ASP A 53 12.29 0.70 13.14
C ASP A 53 13.74 0.22 13.36
N VAL A 54 14.23 -0.67 12.48
CA VAL A 54 15.61 -1.14 12.52
C VAL A 54 16.58 0.03 12.32
N LYS A 55 16.29 0.92 11.38
CA LYS A 55 17.13 2.09 11.12
C LYS A 55 17.14 3.05 12.30
N ASP A 56 16.01 3.29 12.95
CA ASP A 56 15.91 4.13 14.14
C ASP A 56 16.62 3.51 15.34
N ALA A 57 16.53 2.18 15.53
CA ALA A 57 17.29 1.46 16.54
C ALA A 57 18.81 1.57 16.32
N ILE A 58 19.27 1.50 15.07
CA ILE A 58 20.70 1.64 14.72
C ILE A 58 21.16 3.11 14.80
N LYS A 59 20.31 4.06 14.41
CA LYS A 59 20.63 5.49 14.35
C LYS A 59 20.53 6.19 15.71
N LYS A 60 20.01 5.48 16.71
CA LYS A 60 20.02 5.89 18.12
C LYS A 60 21.13 5.12 18.86
N PRO A 61 22.42 5.41 18.62
CA PRO A 61 23.45 4.90 19.50
C PRO A 61 23.21 5.49 20.90
N ALA A 62 23.26 4.62 21.91
CA ALA A 62 23.34 5.00 23.31
C ALA A 62 24.62 5.81 23.58
#